data_AF-A0A940Q1U5-F1
#
_entry.id   AF-A0A940Q1U5-F1
#
_cell.length_a   1.000
_cell.length_b   1.000
_cell.length_c   1.000
_cell.angle_alpha   90.00
_cell.angle_beta   90.00
_cell.angle_gamma   90.00
#
_symmetry.space_group_name_H-M   'P 1'
#
loop_
_entity.id
_entity.type
_entity.pdbx_description
1 polymer ?
#
loop_
_entity_poly.entity_id
_entity_poly.type
_entity_poly.pdbx_seq_one_letter_code
_entity_poly.pdbx_strand_id
1 'polypeptide(L)'
;MSSVISHKTPQLLRLLTGGSRVSNPIIDEHFKEEIIESRSNPRPVKPVPSADGGTEINITSELISQWLPLVIKRFNVCNCSRCSAEATVDAYDAVKPVIIKVRTEADLKRAQEIKLEREQEVLMALIRMVIARKKLPRHDKK
;
A
#
# COMPACT_ATOMS: atom_id res chain seq x y z
N MET A 1 30.64 52.83 -14.73
CA MET A 1 29.33 53.12 -15.36
C MET A 1 28.56 51.81 -15.43
N SER A 2 27.37 51.80 -14.83
CA SER A 2 26.58 50.65 -14.39
C SER A 2 25.97 49.85 -15.56
N SER A 3 26.21 48.54 -15.60
CA SER A 3 25.56 47.62 -16.53
C SER A 3 24.11 47.38 -16.12
N VAL A 4 23.16 47.85 -16.94
CA VAL A 4 21.72 47.60 -16.72
C VAL A 4 21.43 46.13 -17.03
N ILE A 5 21.21 45.33 -15.99
CA ILE A 5 20.79 43.93 -16.12
C ILE A 5 19.32 43.93 -16.52
N SER A 6 19.05 43.57 -17.78
CA SER A 6 17.70 43.36 -18.28
C SER A 6 17.17 42.00 -17.79
N HIS A 7 16.28 42.03 -16.81
CA HIS A 7 15.59 40.83 -16.34
C HIS A 7 14.46 40.47 -17.32
N LYS A 8 14.57 39.31 -17.99
CA LYS A 8 13.63 38.79 -19.02
C LYS A 8 12.31 38.24 -18.45
N THR A 9 12.14 38.29 -17.14
CA THR A 9 10.96 37.81 -16.40
C THR A 9 9.61 38.45 -16.80
N PRO A 10 9.49 39.77 -17.03
CA PRO A 10 8.19 40.36 -17.35
C PRO A 10 7.72 40.01 -18.76
N GLN A 11 8.65 39.72 -19.69
CA GLN A 11 8.35 39.35 -21.06
C GLN A 11 7.83 37.90 -21.17
N LEU A 12 8.37 36.98 -20.35
CA LEU A 12 7.88 35.61 -20.23
C LEU A 12 6.50 35.53 -19.56
N LEU A 13 6.28 36.29 -18.49
CA LEU A 13 5.00 36.33 -17.77
C LEU A 13 3.86 36.81 -18.67
N ARG A 14 4.12 37.80 -19.52
CA ARG A 14 3.14 38.36 -20.46
C ARG A 14 2.74 37.39 -21.57
N LEU A 15 3.61 36.44 -21.92
CA LEU A 15 3.33 35.36 -22.88
C LEU A 15 2.45 34.27 -22.26
N LEU A 16 2.62 33.98 -20.97
CA LEU A 16 1.82 33.00 -20.23
C LEU A 16 0.42 33.51 -19.91
N THR A 17 0.25 34.81 -19.63
CA THR A 17 -1.03 35.40 -19.22
C THR A 17 -1.86 36.00 -20.37
N GLY A 18 -1.45 35.80 -21.63
CA GLY A 18 -2.26 36.21 -22.78
C GLY A 18 -2.56 37.72 -22.85
N GLY A 19 -1.67 38.56 -22.30
CA GLY A 19 -1.77 40.02 -22.40
C GLY A 19 -2.53 40.75 -21.28
N SER A 20 -3.02 40.06 -20.24
CA SER A 20 -3.54 40.74 -19.05
C SER A 20 -2.40 41.31 -18.18
N ARG A 21 -2.65 42.43 -17.50
CA ARG A 21 -1.66 43.16 -16.69
C ARG A 21 -1.02 42.21 -15.68
N VAL A 22 0.31 42.12 -15.69
CA VAL A 22 1.10 41.25 -14.81
C VAL A 22 1.04 41.80 -13.37
N SER A 23 0.12 41.29 -12.55
CA SER A 23 0.18 41.43 -11.09
C SER A 23 1.20 40.42 -10.54
N ASN A 24 1.98 40.86 -9.55
CA ASN A 24 3.01 40.03 -8.94
C ASN A 24 2.32 38.95 -8.08
N PRO A 25 2.54 37.65 -8.32
CA PRO A 25 1.80 36.56 -7.65
C PRO A 25 2.04 36.49 -6.13
N ILE A 26 2.99 37.24 -5.59
CA ILE A 26 3.25 37.37 -4.15
C ILE A 26 2.22 38.30 -3.46
N ILE A 27 1.64 39.23 -4.23
CA ILE A 27 0.79 40.31 -3.73
C ILE A 27 -0.70 39.99 -3.98
N ASP A 28 -0.99 39.09 -4.91
CA ASP A 28 -2.35 38.66 -5.22
C ASP A 28 -2.87 37.69 -4.15
N GLU A 29 -3.78 38.17 -3.30
CA GLU A 29 -4.43 37.35 -2.26
C GLU A 29 -5.23 36.18 -2.87
N HIS A 30 -5.76 36.35 -4.09
CA HIS A 30 -6.42 35.27 -4.82
C HIS A 30 -5.49 34.08 -5.17
N PHE A 31 -4.19 34.32 -5.36
CA PHE A 31 -3.22 33.24 -5.63
C PHE A 31 -2.84 32.47 -4.36
N LYS A 32 -2.96 33.10 -3.18
CA LYS A 32 -2.73 32.44 -1.88
C LYS A 32 -3.88 31.50 -1.50
N GLU A 33 -5.09 31.78 -1.96
CA GLU A 33 -6.26 30.93 -1.71
C GLU A 33 -6.27 29.67 -2.61
N GLU A 34 -5.72 29.73 -3.82
CA GLU A 34 -5.80 28.61 -4.79
C GLU A 34 -4.72 27.53 -4.65
N ILE A 35 -3.73 27.70 -3.77
CA ILE A 35 -2.59 26.77 -3.69
C ILE A 35 -2.41 26.28 -2.26
N ILE A 36 -3.22 25.28 -1.92
CA ILE A 36 -2.90 24.00 -1.26
C ILE A 36 -4.24 23.48 -0.72
N GLU A 37 -5.06 22.89 -1.59
CA GLU A 37 -5.89 21.78 -1.09
C GLU A 37 -4.91 20.68 -0.73
N SER A 38 -4.59 20.61 0.55
CA SER A 38 -3.84 19.50 1.11
C SER A 38 -4.53 18.21 0.65
N ARG A 39 -3.72 17.28 0.12
CA ARG A 39 -4.07 15.87 -0.14
C ARG A 39 -4.44 15.11 1.15
N SER A 40 -4.95 15.82 2.16
CA SER A 40 -5.37 15.37 3.48
C SER A 40 -6.84 14.98 3.54
N ASN A 41 -7.59 15.11 2.45
CA ASN A 41 -8.80 14.32 2.30
C ASN A 41 -8.37 12.92 1.87
N PRO A 42 -8.38 11.89 2.75
CA PRO A 42 -8.56 10.56 2.24
C PRO A 42 -9.84 10.66 1.42
N ARG A 43 -9.76 10.49 0.09
CA ARG A 43 -10.96 10.18 -0.68
C ARG A 43 -11.64 9.11 0.16
N PRO A 44 -12.91 9.27 0.59
CA PRO A 44 -13.61 8.14 1.14
C PRO A 44 -13.48 7.09 0.05
N VAL A 45 -12.69 6.05 0.33
CA VAL A 45 -12.62 4.89 -0.54
C VAL A 45 -14.06 4.44 -0.49
N LYS A 46 -14.85 4.83 -1.50
CA LYS A 46 -16.23 4.38 -1.60
C LYS A 46 -16.08 2.88 -1.47
N PRO A 47 -16.63 2.24 -0.41
CA PRO A 47 -16.60 0.80 -0.35
C PRO A 47 -17.16 0.38 -1.69
N VAL A 48 -16.35 -0.34 -2.48
CA VAL A 48 -16.83 -0.90 -3.73
C VAL A 48 -18.09 -1.65 -3.30
N PRO A 49 -19.28 -1.23 -3.75
CA PRO A 49 -20.48 -1.88 -3.28
C PRO A 49 -20.36 -3.31 -3.77
N SER A 50 -20.09 -4.23 -2.84
CA SER A 50 -20.29 -5.64 -3.08
C SER A 50 -21.74 -5.73 -3.50
N ALA A 51 -21.97 -5.85 -4.81
CA ALA A 51 -23.30 -5.84 -5.40
C ALA A 51 -24.18 -6.97 -4.84
N ASP A 52 -23.55 -7.91 -4.14
CA ASP A 52 -24.13 -8.88 -3.26
C ASP A 52 -23.79 -8.52 -1.81
N GLY A 53 -24.76 -8.26 -0.95
CA GLY A 53 -24.58 -7.91 0.48
C GLY A 53 -24.00 -9.01 1.38
N GLY A 54 -22.93 -9.70 0.94
CA GLY A 54 -22.16 -10.65 1.72
C GLY A 54 -20.74 -10.12 2.00
N THR A 55 -20.22 -10.47 3.17
CA THR A 55 -18.84 -10.16 3.56
C THR A 55 -17.91 -11.16 2.88
N GLU A 56 -16.98 -10.69 2.07
CA GLU A 56 -15.94 -11.54 1.47
C GLU A 56 -14.78 -11.69 2.45
N ILE A 57 -14.52 -12.93 2.87
CA ILE A 57 -13.40 -13.26 3.74
C ILE A 57 -12.36 -14.01 2.92
N ASN A 58 -11.16 -13.44 2.85
CA ASN A 58 -10.01 -14.15 2.32
C ASN A 58 -9.30 -14.91 3.46
N ILE A 59 -9.56 -16.21 3.52
CA ILE A 59 -9.06 -17.09 4.58
C ILE A 59 -7.53 -17.18 4.53
N THR A 60 -6.97 -17.22 3.32
CA THR A 60 -5.52 -17.36 3.14
C THR A 60 -4.75 -16.13 3.59
N SER A 61 -5.25 -14.91 3.33
CA SER A 61 -4.61 -13.71 3.86
C SER A 61 -4.64 -13.66 5.37
N GLU A 62 -5.73 -14.09 6.02
CA GLU A 62 -5.76 -14.17 7.48
C GLU A 62 -4.72 -15.15 8.02
N LEU A 63 -4.65 -16.34 7.45
CA LEU A 63 -3.69 -17.37 7.87
C LEU A 63 -2.25 -16.90 7.67
N ILE A 64 -1.93 -16.28 6.53
CA ILE A 64 -0.59 -15.75 6.26
C ILE A 64 -0.23 -14.65 7.27
N SER A 65 -1.12 -13.69 7.51
CA SER A 65 -0.88 -12.61 8.47
C SER A 65 -0.65 -13.11 9.90
N GLN A 66 -1.32 -14.19 10.30
CA GLN A 66 -1.15 -14.80 11.63
C GLN A 66 0.14 -15.62 11.74
N TRP A 67 0.41 -16.49 10.76
CA TRP A 67 1.48 -17.49 10.84
C TRP A 67 2.83 -17.00 10.37
N LEU A 68 2.90 -16.16 9.33
CA LEU A 68 4.16 -15.68 8.76
C LEU A 68 5.11 -15.02 9.79
N PRO A 69 4.67 -14.08 10.66
CA PRO A 69 5.57 -13.49 11.65
C PRO A 69 6.07 -14.51 12.69
N LEU A 70 5.25 -15.50 13.04
CA LEU A 70 5.62 -16.57 13.96
C LEU A 70 6.69 -17.49 13.35
N VAL A 71 6.49 -17.89 12.09
CA VAL A 71 7.45 -18.72 11.35
C VAL A 71 8.78 -17.99 11.16
N ILE A 72 8.77 -16.72 10.75
CA ILE A 72 10.00 -15.92 10.57
C ILE A 72 10.79 -15.82 11.88
N LYS A 73 10.11 -15.56 13.01
CA LYS A 73 10.74 -15.53 14.34
C LYS A 73 11.36 -16.87 14.71
N ARG A 74 10.65 -17.98 14.47
CA ARG A 74 11.11 -19.33 14.82
C ARG A 74 12.35 -19.77 14.05
N PHE A 75 12.46 -19.40 12.77
CA PHE A 75 13.59 -19.78 11.92
C PHE A 75 14.76 -18.78 11.94
N ASN A 76 14.66 -17.72 12.75
CA ASN A 76 15.68 -16.67 12.92
C ASN A 76 16.14 -16.08 11.56
N VAL A 77 15.17 -15.77 10.69
CA VAL A 77 15.41 -15.08 9.41
C VAL A 77 15.37 -13.57 9.64
N CYS A 78 16.02 -12.79 8.76
CA CYS A 78 16.02 -11.34 8.88
C CYS A 78 14.57 -10.80 8.89
N ASN A 79 14.24 -10.00 9.90
CA ASN A 79 12.92 -9.42 10.14
C ASN A 79 12.84 -7.93 9.81
N CYS A 80 13.72 -7.46 8.93
CA CYS A 80 13.71 -6.08 8.46
C CYS A 80 12.38 -5.78 7.74
N SER A 81 11.90 -4.53 7.75
CA SER A 81 10.63 -4.14 7.10
C SER A 81 10.56 -4.56 5.62
N ARG A 82 11.69 -4.42 4.92
CA ARG A 82 11.87 -4.90 3.54
C ARG A 82 11.75 -6.42 3.43
N CYS A 83 12.44 -7.15 4.30
CA CYS A 83 12.47 -8.61 4.33
C CYS A 83 11.08 -9.19 4.62
N SER A 84 10.35 -8.58 5.56
CA SER A 84 8.99 -8.98 5.89
C SER A 84 8.02 -8.69 4.75
N ALA A 85 8.17 -7.54 4.08
CA ALA A 85 7.34 -7.20 2.93
C ALA A 85 7.58 -8.17 1.75
N GLU A 86 8.84 -8.45 1.43
CA GLU A 86 9.16 -9.44 0.40
C GLU A 86 8.64 -10.84 0.81
N ALA A 87 8.74 -11.22 2.10
CA ALA A 87 8.24 -12.51 2.58
C ALA A 87 6.72 -12.62 2.48
N THR A 88 6.00 -11.52 2.72
CA THR A 88 4.54 -11.51 2.53
C THR A 88 4.17 -11.68 1.07
N VAL A 89 4.89 -11.06 0.14
CA VAL A 89 4.63 -11.20 -1.30
C VAL A 89 4.86 -12.65 -1.73
N ASP A 90 6.01 -13.23 -1.37
CA ASP A 90 6.29 -14.65 -1.67
C ASP A 90 5.25 -15.60 -1.06
N ALA A 91 4.71 -15.27 0.12
CA ALA A 91 3.63 -16.04 0.75
C ALA A 91 2.36 -16.05 -0.08
N TYR A 92 1.96 -14.88 -0.59
CA TYR A 92 0.78 -14.73 -1.42
C TYR A 92 0.94 -15.37 -2.80
N ASP A 93 2.15 -15.36 -3.36
CA ASP A 93 2.43 -16.03 -4.64
C ASP A 93 2.45 -17.55 -4.49
N ALA A 94 2.93 -18.07 -3.36
CA ALA A 94 3.02 -19.50 -3.10
C ALA A 94 1.66 -20.15 -2.74
N VAL A 95 0.75 -19.41 -2.12
CA VAL A 95 -0.52 -19.92 -1.60
C VAL A 95 -1.68 -19.36 -2.40
N LYS A 96 -2.44 -20.23 -3.07
CA LYS A 96 -3.61 -19.81 -3.86
C LYS A 96 -4.67 -19.14 -2.96
N PRO A 97 -5.18 -17.96 -3.30
CA PRO A 97 -6.16 -17.27 -2.48
C PRO A 97 -7.49 -18.01 -2.46
N VAL A 98 -8.06 -18.19 -1.26
CA VAL A 98 -9.40 -18.76 -1.05
C VAL A 98 -10.29 -17.67 -0.45
N ILE A 99 -11.24 -17.20 -1.26
CA ILE A 99 -12.20 -16.16 -0.89
C ILE A 99 -13.55 -16.83 -0.71
N ILE A 100 -14.15 -16.66 0.47
CA ILE A 100 -15.48 -17.17 0.78
C ILE A 100 -16.41 -15.97 1.02
N LYS A 101 -17.53 -15.94 0.31
CA LYS A 101 -18.63 -15.00 0.57
C LYS A 101 -19.44 -15.52 1.74
N VAL A 102 -19.45 -14.80 2.85
CA VAL A 102 -20.24 -15.12 4.03
C VAL A 102 -21.50 -14.26 4.03
N ARG A 103 -22.66 -14.91 4.07
CA ARG A 103 -23.97 -14.24 4.22
C ARG A 103 -24.70 -14.65 5.49
N THR A 104 -24.47 -15.87 5.97
CA THR A 104 -25.15 -16.43 7.15
C THR A 104 -24.16 -17.00 8.17
N GLU A 105 -24.62 -17.21 9.41
CA GLU A 105 -23.81 -17.82 10.48
C GLU A 105 -23.39 -19.27 10.16
N ALA A 106 -24.16 -19.98 9.34
CA ALA A 106 -23.78 -21.31 8.83
C ALA A 106 -22.56 -21.24 7.89
N ASP A 107 -22.45 -20.17 7.09
CA ASP A 107 -21.31 -19.95 6.21
C ASP A 107 -20.04 -19.58 7.00
N LEU A 108 -20.19 -18.91 8.15
CA LEU A 108 -19.08 -18.67 9.07
C LEU A 108 -18.49 -19.96 9.62
N LYS A 109 -19.33 -20.92 10.02
CA LYS A 109 -18.87 -22.23 10.52
C LYS A 109 -18.13 -23.01 9.43
N ARG A 110 -18.66 -23.02 8.20
CA ARG A 110 -17.99 -23.63 7.04
C ARG A 110 -16.65 -22.95 6.74
N ALA A 111 -16.59 -21.63 6.84
CA ALA A 111 -15.33 -20.90 6.65
C ALA A 111 -14.29 -21.27 7.73
N GLN A 112 -14.71 -21.52 8.98
CA GLN A 112 -13.82 -21.99 10.05
C GLN A 112 -13.31 -23.42 9.81
N GLU A 113 -14.17 -24.34 9.35
CA GLU A 113 -13.75 -25.71 9.00
C GLU A 113 -12.72 -25.70 7.88
N ILE A 114 -12.98 -24.95 6.80
CA ILE A 114 -12.05 -24.78 5.68
C ILE A 114 -10.74 -24.13 6.14
N LYS A 115 -10.81 -23.18 7.08
CA LYS A 115 -9.62 -22.55 7.66
C LYS A 115 -8.73 -23.57 8.36
N LEU A 116 -9.30 -24.46 9.16
CA LEU A 116 -8.55 -25.50 9.88
C LEU A 116 -7.91 -26.52 8.94
N GLU A 117 -8.65 -26.99 7.93
CA GLU A 117 -8.11 -27.94 6.93
C GLU A 117 -6.92 -27.35 6.17
N ARG A 118 -7.02 -26.06 5.79
CA ARG A 118 -5.99 -25.38 5.01
C ARG A 118 -4.84 -24.84 5.84
N GLU A 119 -5.03 -24.68 7.15
CA GLU A 119 -4.00 -24.16 8.05
C GLU A 119 -2.70 -24.94 7.95
N GLN A 120 -2.79 -26.28 7.96
CA GLN A 120 -1.61 -27.14 7.87
C GLN A 120 -0.89 -27.00 6.52
N GLU A 121 -1.65 -26.94 5.41
CA GLU A 121 -1.09 -26.74 4.07
C GLU A 121 -0.36 -25.40 3.95
N VAL A 122 -1.01 -24.32 4.41
CA VAL A 122 -0.45 -22.96 4.41
C VAL A 122 0.79 -22.90 5.28
N LEU A 123 0.75 -23.47 6.49
CA LEU A 123 1.89 -23.48 7.40
C LEU A 123 3.09 -24.22 6.78
N MET A 124 2.86 -25.38 6.15
CA MET A 124 3.92 -26.13 5.47
C MET A 124 4.52 -25.36 4.29
N ALA A 125 3.70 -24.66 3.51
CA ALA A 125 4.17 -23.80 2.43
C ALA A 125 5.02 -22.63 2.98
N LEU A 126 4.55 -21.97 4.05
CA LEU A 126 5.28 -20.90 4.72
C LEU A 126 6.64 -21.36 5.25
N ILE A 127 6.70 -22.54 5.87
CA ILE A 127 7.97 -23.11 6.36
C ILE A 127 8.96 -23.33 5.22
N ARG A 128 8.52 -23.92 4.10
CA ARG A 128 9.38 -24.18 2.93
C ARG A 128 9.96 -22.88 2.37
N MET A 129 9.14 -21.84 2.25
CA MET A 129 9.56 -20.52 1.80
C MET A 129 10.57 -19.88 2.74
N VAL A 130 10.33 -19.94 4.05
CA VAL A 130 11.26 -19.38 5.06
C VAL A 130 12.60 -20.13 5.09
N ILE A 131 12.60 -21.45 4.89
CA ILE A 131 13.83 -22.24 4.73
C ILE A 131 14.63 -21.80 3.49
N ALA A 132 13.95 -21.54 2.36
CA ALA A 132 14.60 -21.01 1.16
C ALA A 132 15.21 -19.63 1.42
N ARG A 133 14.47 -18.76 2.12
CA ARG A 133 14.92 -17.40 2.51
C ARG A 133 16.10 -17.39 3.48
N LYS A 134 16.29 -18.44 4.28
CA LYS A 134 17.45 -18.57 5.18
C LYS A 134 18.79 -18.59 4.43
N LYS A 135 18.79 -18.98 3.14
CA LYS A 135 19.99 -18.99 2.29
C LYS A 135 20.38 -17.58 1.82
N LEU A 136 19.51 -16.59 1.96
CA LEU A 136 19.77 -15.22 1.53
C LEU A 136 20.62 -14.47 2.57
N PRO A 137 21.46 -13.52 2.12
CA PRO A 137 22.23 -12.68 3.04
C PRO A 137 21.28 -11.86 3.93
N ARG A 138 21.66 -11.67 5.18
CA ARG A 138 20.89 -10.83 6.11
C ARG A 138 21.15 -9.37 5.77
N HIS A 139 20.09 -8.58 5.72
CA HIS A 139 20.24 -7.12 5.69
C HIS A 139 20.78 -6.69 7.05
N ASP A 140 22.00 -6.15 7.07
CA ASP A 140 22.53 -5.51 8.26
C ASP A 140 21.60 -4.36 8.64
N LYS A 141 21.13 -4.39 9.89
CA LYS A 141 20.41 -3.27 10.48
C LYS A 141 21.40 -2.12 10.58
N LYS A 142 21.36 -1.21 9.62
CA LYS A 142 21.83 0.16 9.84
C LYS A 142 20.81 0.92 10.68
#